data_AF-A0A3A2J4P1-F1
#
_entry.id   AF-A0A3A2J4P1-F1
#
_cell.length_a   1.000
_cell.length_b   1.000
_cell.length_c   1.000
_cell.angle_alpha   90.00
_cell.angle_beta   90.00
_cell.angle_gamma   90.00
#
_symmetry.space_group_name_H-M   'P 1'
#
loop_
_entity.id
_entity.type
_entity.pdbx_description
1 polymer ?
#
loop_
_entity_poly.entity_id
_entity_poly.type
_entity_poly.pdbx_seq_one_letter_code
_entity_poly.pdbx_strand_id
1 'polypeptide(L)'
;MVQPFKSGACMLKARLLAWFAPFLMVTSLAASDWKICGYIPAQNNLQLLFYDASSVTVSGKVVRVWTKSITRKTLNVLGSKHKELIDAAARRMNSGYVPELLTLEAMKAQVKDNNDYRNELGSEIFDEMISNLPESYAHTSIFWEIDYNTKRYAMLTVTTQDKAGKIKTGARDIPKYEYLEPDTVMDHLTKLIQKYVK
;
A
#
# COMPACT_ATOMS: atom_id res chain seq x y z
N MET A 1 43.64 -5.85 74.53
CA MET A 1 44.10 -4.63 73.85
C MET A 1 45.00 -5.07 72.71
N VAL A 2 44.42 -5.25 71.51
CA VAL A 2 45.12 -5.72 70.29
C VAL A 2 44.48 -4.96 69.13
N GLN A 3 45.28 -4.16 68.43
CA GLN A 3 44.86 -3.51 67.18
C GLN A 3 44.91 -4.51 66.02
N PRO A 4 44.03 -4.37 65.02
CA PRO A 4 44.35 -4.81 63.67
C PRO A 4 44.39 -3.65 62.66
N PHE A 5 45.54 -3.60 62.01
CA PHE A 5 45.87 -3.17 60.65
C PHE A 5 44.72 -2.72 59.74
N LYS A 6 44.83 -1.47 59.27
CA LYS A 6 44.18 -0.99 58.03
C LYS A 6 45.04 -1.43 56.84
N SER A 7 44.51 -2.36 56.03
CA SER A 7 45.03 -2.67 54.70
C SER A 7 44.15 -2.00 53.66
N GLY A 8 44.72 -1.03 52.94
CA GLY A 8 44.14 -0.48 51.73
C GLY A 8 44.39 -1.42 50.57
N ALA A 9 43.33 -1.82 49.89
CA ALA A 9 43.41 -2.39 48.56
C ALA A 9 42.51 -1.59 47.62
N CYS A 10 43.18 -0.87 46.73
CA CYS A 10 42.68 -0.30 45.51
C CYS A 10 41.95 -1.39 44.70
N MET A 11 40.66 -1.23 44.41
CA MET A 11 40.02 -1.98 43.33
C MET A 11 39.10 -1.08 42.52
N LEU A 12 39.57 -0.88 41.30
CA LEU A 12 38.83 -0.81 40.04
C LEU A 12 37.67 0.19 39.94
N LYS A 13 38.01 1.27 39.24
CA LYS A 13 37.13 2.07 38.37
C LYS A 13 36.23 1.14 37.53
N ALA A 14 34.95 1.02 37.88
CA ALA A 14 33.92 0.58 36.94
C ALA A 14 33.36 1.81 36.21
N ARG A 15 34.07 2.26 35.17
CA ARG A 15 33.51 3.04 34.07
C ARG A 15 33.25 2.08 32.92
N LEU A 16 32.25 2.40 32.08
CA LEU A 16 31.84 1.72 30.82
C LEU A 16 31.01 0.45 31.06
N LEU A 17 29.81 0.22 30.50
CA LEU A 17 29.08 0.82 29.39
C LEU A 17 27.56 0.73 29.71
N ALA A 18 26.87 1.86 29.84
CA ALA A 18 25.40 1.89 29.86
C ALA A 18 24.87 3.02 28.98
N TRP A 19 25.54 3.25 27.84
CA TRP A 19 25.33 4.39 26.95
C TRP A 19 25.18 3.97 25.47
N PHE A 20 24.72 2.75 25.18
CA PHE A 20 24.55 2.26 23.80
C PHE A 20 23.31 1.38 23.55
N ALA A 21 22.28 1.48 24.36
CA ALA A 21 20.99 0.88 24.05
C ALA A 21 19.91 1.65 24.81
N PRO A 22 19.31 2.70 24.20
CA PRO A 22 18.10 2.44 23.43
C PRO A 22 17.79 3.53 22.39
N PHE A 23 18.09 3.35 21.12
CA PHE A 23 17.30 4.00 20.04
C PHE A 23 17.56 3.39 18.66
N LEU A 24 17.65 2.06 18.58
CA LEU A 24 17.37 1.36 17.33
C LEU A 24 15.89 1.00 17.28
N MET A 25 15.02 1.97 17.56
CA MET A 25 13.72 1.99 16.91
C MET A 25 13.93 2.69 15.57
N VAL A 26 14.63 2.01 14.66
CA VAL A 26 14.34 2.18 13.25
C VAL A 26 12.94 1.60 13.11
N THR A 27 11.92 2.39 13.43
CA THR A 27 10.60 2.15 12.87
C THR A 27 10.86 2.19 11.39
N SER A 28 10.80 1.04 10.74
CA SER A 28 10.59 1.04 9.31
C SER A 28 9.34 1.91 9.11
N LEU A 29 9.52 3.15 8.66
CA LEU A 29 8.54 3.73 7.76
C LEU A 29 8.47 2.69 6.64
N ALA A 30 7.57 1.73 6.78
CA ALA A 30 7.19 0.90 5.67
C ALA A 30 6.67 1.91 4.66
N ALA A 31 7.48 2.22 3.66
CA ALA A 31 7.01 2.96 2.52
C ALA A 31 5.78 2.20 2.03
N SER A 32 4.64 2.88 1.90
CA SER A 32 3.43 2.26 1.39
C SER A 32 3.76 1.49 0.11
N ASP A 33 3.19 0.31 -0.04
CA ASP A 33 3.37 -0.53 -1.23
C ASP A 33 2.06 -0.54 -2.00
N TRP A 34 1.81 0.57 -2.70
CA TRP A 34 0.61 0.76 -3.51
C TRP A 34 0.68 -0.14 -4.74
N LYS A 35 -0.27 -1.06 -4.84
CA LYS A 35 -0.50 -1.96 -5.97
C LYS A 35 -1.81 -1.62 -6.65
N ILE A 36 -1.89 -1.73 -7.96
CA ILE A 36 -3.15 -1.45 -8.64
C ILE A 36 -4.17 -2.59 -8.39
N CYS A 37 -5.44 -2.25 -8.18
CA CYS A 37 -6.54 -3.22 -8.02
C CYS A 37 -7.72 -3.02 -8.97
N GLY A 38 -7.74 -1.96 -9.77
CA GLY A 38 -8.73 -1.83 -10.84
C GLY A 38 -8.94 -0.39 -11.29
N TYR A 39 -9.97 -0.23 -12.12
CA TYR A 39 -10.29 1.02 -12.78
C TYR A 39 -11.75 1.39 -12.54
N ILE A 40 -11.99 2.65 -12.23
CA ILE A 40 -13.32 3.22 -12.10
C ILE A 40 -13.52 4.19 -13.27
N PRO A 41 -14.38 3.85 -14.25
CA PRO A 41 -14.71 4.79 -15.31
C PRO A 41 -15.49 5.96 -14.70
N ALA A 42 -14.97 7.17 -14.78
CA ALA A 42 -15.75 8.39 -14.58
C ALA A 42 -15.95 9.09 -15.92
N GLN A 43 -17.12 9.74 -16.10
CA GLN A 43 -17.64 10.26 -17.38
C GLN A 43 -16.59 10.87 -18.33
N ASN A 44 -15.58 11.56 -17.81
CA ASN A 44 -14.47 12.13 -18.61
C ASN A 44 -13.08 11.88 -18.01
N ASN A 45 -12.94 10.99 -17.03
CA ASN A 45 -11.65 10.76 -16.37
C ASN A 45 -11.57 9.36 -15.75
N LEU A 46 -10.71 8.50 -16.31
CA LEU A 46 -10.43 7.20 -15.71
C LEU A 46 -9.75 7.39 -14.35
N GLN A 47 -10.30 6.77 -13.31
CA GLN A 47 -9.63 6.67 -12.01
C GLN A 47 -9.02 5.29 -11.86
N LEU A 48 -7.75 5.25 -11.49
CA LEU A 48 -7.05 4.03 -11.12
C LEU A 48 -7.14 3.89 -9.60
N LEU A 49 -7.54 2.71 -9.14
CA LEU A 49 -7.61 2.36 -7.73
C LEU A 49 -6.38 1.52 -7.36
N PHE A 50 -5.74 1.90 -6.27
CA PHE A 50 -4.60 1.21 -5.70
C PHE A 50 -4.93 0.77 -4.28
N TYR A 51 -4.37 -0.34 -3.83
CA TYR A 51 -4.40 -0.76 -2.43
C TYR A 51 -2.99 -0.79 -1.85
N ASP A 52 -2.86 -0.48 -0.56
CA ASP A 52 -1.57 -0.53 0.13
C ASP A 52 -1.35 -1.94 0.68
N ALA A 53 -0.55 -2.72 -0.03
CA ALA A 53 -0.23 -4.10 0.32
C ALA A 53 0.48 -4.22 1.68
N SER A 54 1.20 -3.17 2.10
CA SER A 54 1.87 -3.12 3.41
C SER A 54 0.90 -2.85 4.57
N SER A 55 -0.28 -2.30 4.27
CA SER A 55 -1.31 -1.97 5.26
C SER A 55 -2.34 -3.09 5.51
N VAL A 56 -2.27 -4.18 4.75
CA VAL A 56 -3.26 -5.27 4.83
C VAL A 56 -3.18 -5.93 6.20
N THR A 57 -4.31 -5.91 6.92
CA THR A 57 -4.46 -6.59 8.21
C THR A 57 -5.53 -7.66 8.14
N VAL A 58 -5.33 -8.77 8.84
CA VAL A 58 -6.22 -9.93 8.80
C VAL A 58 -6.59 -10.35 10.22
N SER A 59 -7.89 -10.53 10.48
CA SER A 59 -8.43 -11.05 11.73
C SER A 59 -9.49 -12.09 11.42
N GLY A 60 -9.13 -13.38 11.53
CA GLY A 60 -10.00 -14.47 11.10
C GLY A 60 -10.30 -14.40 9.59
N LYS A 61 -11.58 -14.28 9.23
CA LYS A 61 -12.04 -14.11 7.84
C LYS A 61 -12.32 -12.65 7.45
N VAL A 62 -11.88 -11.71 8.28
CA VAL A 62 -12.02 -10.27 8.02
C VAL A 62 -10.66 -9.69 7.63
N VAL A 63 -10.63 -8.94 6.52
CA VAL A 63 -9.45 -8.21 6.04
C VAL A 63 -9.74 -6.72 6.07
N ARG A 64 -8.75 -5.92 6.48
CA ARG A 64 -8.82 -4.47 6.34
C ARG A 64 -7.65 -3.95 5.54
N VAL A 65 -7.90 -2.97 4.68
CA VAL A 65 -6.92 -2.46 3.73
C VAL A 65 -7.21 -1.01 3.36
N TRP A 66 -6.15 -0.23 3.18
CA TRP A 66 -6.26 1.10 2.59
C TRP A 66 -6.26 1.01 1.06
N THR A 67 -7.13 1.82 0.46
CA THR A 67 -7.11 2.09 -0.98
C THR A 67 -6.95 3.57 -1.24
N LYS A 68 -6.48 3.92 -2.43
CA LYS A 68 -6.51 5.28 -2.94
C LYS A 68 -6.90 5.31 -4.40
N SER A 69 -7.57 6.38 -4.82
CA SER A 69 -7.82 6.65 -6.22
C SER A 69 -6.96 7.81 -6.73
N ILE A 70 -6.36 7.60 -7.91
CA ILE A 70 -5.59 8.61 -8.64
C ILE A 70 -6.16 8.67 -10.05
N THR A 71 -6.37 9.86 -10.58
CA THR A 71 -6.87 9.99 -11.96
C THR A 71 -5.75 9.70 -12.96
N ARG A 72 -6.10 9.11 -14.11
CA ARG A 72 -5.17 8.90 -15.23
C ARG A 72 -4.49 10.21 -15.64
N LYS A 73 -5.21 11.33 -15.62
CA LYS A 73 -4.63 12.66 -15.87
C LYS A 73 -3.50 13.01 -14.88
N THR A 74 -3.71 12.77 -13.60
CA THR A 74 -2.69 13.02 -12.56
C THR A 74 -1.47 12.11 -12.75
N LEU A 75 -1.70 10.81 -13.00
CA LEU A 75 -0.60 9.86 -13.28
C LEU A 75 0.21 10.27 -14.51
N ASN A 76 -0.44 10.69 -15.60
CA ASN A 76 0.26 11.16 -16.80
C ASN A 76 1.12 12.40 -16.53
N VAL A 77 0.61 13.36 -15.75
CA VAL A 77 1.38 14.55 -15.36
C VAL A 77 2.58 14.16 -14.53
N LEU A 78 2.43 13.28 -13.54
CA LEU A 78 3.54 12.79 -12.72
C LEU A 78 4.54 11.99 -13.56
N GLY A 79 4.08 11.06 -14.38
CA GLY A 79 4.93 10.26 -15.26
C GLY A 79 5.75 11.10 -16.23
N SER A 80 5.19 12.21 -16.74
CA SER A 80 5.94 13.13 -17.61
C SER A 80 7.10 13.84 -16.90
N LYS A 81 7.01 14.01 -15.58
CA LYS A 81 8.06 14.60 -14.73
C LYS A 81 9.09 13.56 -14.26
N HIS A 82 8.69 12.30 -14.20
CA HIS A 82 9.51 11.18 -13.72
C HIS A 82 9.85 10.20 -14.83
N LYS A 83 10.47 10.69 -15.91
CA LYS A 83 10.83 9.86 -17.07
C LYS A 83 11.84 8.76 -16.71
N GLU A 84 12.62 8.96 -15.66
CA GLU A 84 13.53 7.97 -15.08
C GLU A 84 12.81 6.68 -14.64
N LEU A 85 11.51 6.76 -14.34
CA LEU A 85 10.71 5.58 -13.99
C LEU A 85 10.43 4.68 -15.19
N ILE A 86 10.57 5.16 -16.43
CA ILE A 86 10.36 4.35 -17.63
C ILE A 86 11.37 3.20 -17.67
N ASP A 87 12.66 3.53 -17.50
CA ASP A 87 13.72 2.51 -17.48
C ASP A 87 13.58 1.57 -16.29
N ALA A 88 13.12 2.08 -15.15
CA ALA A 88 12.89 1.27 -13.96
C ALA A 88 11.69 0.32 -14.13
N ALA A 89 10.61 0.77 -14.77
CA ALA A 89 9.48 -0.07 -15.15
C ALA A 89 9.90 -1.15 -16.14
N ALA A 90 10.70 -0.81 -17.15
CA ALA A 90 11.26 -1.76 -18.10
C ALA A 90 12.14 -2.82 -17.42
N ARG A 91 12.99 -2.43 -16.45
CA ARG A 91 13.78 -3.37 -15.65
C ARG A 91 12.91 -4.32 -14.82
N ARG A 92 11.84 -3.81 -14.19
CA ARG A 92 10.91 -4.61 -13.39
C ARG A 92 10.11 -5.57 -14.28
N MET A 93 9.69 -5.14 -15.46
CA MET A 93 9.09 -6.01 -16.47
C MET A 93 10.06 -7.13 -16.89
N ASN A 94 11.33 -6.78 -17.17
CA ASN A 94 12.35 -7.76 -17.56
C ASN A 94 12.75 -8.72 -16.43
N SER A 95 12.52 -8.38 -15.16
CA SER A 95 12.69 -9.30 -14.04
C SER A 95 11.54 -10.31 -13.90
N GLY A 96 10.55 -10.29 -14.80
CA GLY A 96 9.37 -11.15 -14.75
C GLY A 96 8.30 -10.70 -13.76
N TYR A 97 8.37 -9.46 -13.26
CA TYR A 97 7.31 -8.93 -12.40
C TYR A 97 6.04 -8.73 -13.22
N VAL A 98 4.91 -9.18 -12.65
CA VAL A 98 3.57 -8.99 -13.20
C VAL A 98 2.69 -8.34 -12.13
N PRO A 99 2.10 -7.16 -12.38
CA PRO A 99 1.11 -6.56 -11.50
C PRO A 99 -0.02 -7.54 -11.19
N GLU A 100 -0.44 -7.59 -9.93
CA GLU A 100 -1.35 -8.63 -9.46
C GLU A 100 -2.71 -8.54 -10.15
N LEU A 101 -3.16 -7.33 -10.49
CA LEU A 101 -4.38 -7.09 -11.26
C LEU A 101 -4.39 -7.90 -12.57
N LEU A 102 -3.26 -7.96 -13.30
CA LEU A 102 -3.14 -8.69 -14.56
C LEU A 102 -3.10 -10.21 -14.39
N THR A 103 -3.03 -10.71 -13.16
CA THR A 103 -3.14 -12.15 -12.86
C THR A 103 -4.58 -12.61 -12.77
N LEU A 104 -5.54 -11.68 -12.63
CA LEU A 104 -6.97 -12.00 -12.58
C LEU A 104 -7.49 -12.42 -13.96
N GLU A 105 -8.27 -13.49 -14.01
CA GLU A 105 -8.86 -14.01 -15.26
C GLU A 105 -9.70 -12.95 -16.00
N ALA A 106 -10.45 -12.12 -15.24
CA ALA A 106 -11.24 -11.02 -15.80
C ALA A 106 -10.37 -10.00 -16.56
N MET A 107 -9.12 -9.77 -16.11
CA MET A 107 -8.19 -8.86 -16.77
C MET A 107 -7.48 -9.53 -17.94
N LYS A 108 -7.10 -10.81 -17.80
CA LYS A 108 -6.52 -11.58 -18.91
C LYS A 108 -7.46 -11.63 -20.12
N ALA A 109 -8.76 -11.77 -19.88
CA ALA A 109 -9.77 -11.80 -20.94
C ALA A 109 -9.92 -10.47 -21.71
N GLN A 110 -9.47 -9.35 -21.14
CA GLN A 110 -9.54 -8.03 -21.81
C GLN A 110 -8.38 -7.79 -22.78
N VAL A 111 -7.31 -8.57 -22.65
CA VAL A 111 -6.11 -8.44 -23.48
C VAL A 111 -6.25 -9.30 -24.73
N LYS A 112 -6.21 -8.66 -25.91
CA LYS A 112 -6.56 -9.32 -27.18
C LYS A 112 -5.39 -10.07 -27.80
N ASP A 113 -4.17 -9.60 -27.60
CA ASP A 113 -2.95 -10.22 -28.12
C ASP A 113 -1.72 -9.97 -27.23
N ASN A 114 -0.57 -10.55 -27.63
CA ASN A 114 0.68 -10.44 -26.88
C ASN A 114 1.27 -9.01 -26.85
N ASN A 115 1.03 -8.19 -27.87
CA ASN A 115 1.51 -6.81 -27.89
C ASN A 115 0.67 -5.93 -26.95
N ASP A 116 -0.65 -6.12 -26.98
CA ASP A 116 -1.58 -5.51 -26.02
C ASP A 116 -1.19 -5.90 -24.59
N TYR A 117 -0.85 -7.17 -24.34
CA TYR A 117 -0.41 -7.62 -23.02
C TYR A 117 0.85 -6.90 -22.54
N ARG A 118 1.86 -6.79 -23.40
CA ARG A 118 3.13 -6.14 -23.03
C ARG A 118 2.97 -4.65 -22.77
N ASN A 119 2.12 -3.98 -23.56
CA ASN A 119 1.82 -2.57 -23.36
C ASN A 119 1.08 -2.34 -22.05
N GLU A 120 0.08 -3.17 -21.75
CA GLU A 120 -0.66 -3.10 -20.49
C GLU A 120 0.27 -3.39 -19.30
N LEU A 121 1.07 -4.46 -19.39
CA LEU A 121 2.07 -4.80 -18.38
C LEU A 121 3.02 -3.64 -18.08
N GLY A 122 3.56 -3.00 -19.11
CA GLY A 122 4.42 -1.83 -18.96
C GLY A 122 3.70 -0.64 -18.31
N SER A 123 2.47 -0.35 -18.76
CA SER A 123 1.65 0.73 -18.21
C SER A 123 1.35 0.53 -16.74
N GLU A 124 0.92 -0.67 -16.36
CA GLU A 124 0.51 -0.99 -14.99
C GLU A 124 1.69 -0.98 -14.01
N ILE A 125 2.85 -1.49 -14.43
CA ILE A 125 4.08 -1.38 -13.64
C ILE A 125 4.44 0.10 -13.42
N PHE A 126 4.37 0.91 -14.48
CA PHE A 126 4.69 2.32 -14.41
C PHE A 126 3.72 3.09 -13.51
N ASP A 127 2.42 2.79 -13.61
CA ASP A 127 1.37 3.36 -12.76
C ASP A 127 1.57 2.99 -11.28
N GLU A 128 1.88 1.73 -10.97
CA GLU A 128 2.25 1.33 -9.60
C GLU A 128 3.46 2.12 -9.10
N MET A 129 4.51 2.29 -9.92
CA MET A 129 5.70 3.04 -9.52
C MET A 129 5.38 4.51 -9.24
N ILE A 130 4.60 5.16 -10.10
CA ILE A 130 4.13 6.53 -9.86
C ILE A 130 3.27 6.60 -8.61
N SER A 131 2.41 5.61 -8.37
CA SER A 131 1.56 5.57 -7.18
C SER A 131 2.37 5.52 -5.88
N ASN A 132 3.62 5.06 -5.93
CA ASN A 132 4.51 4.99 -4.77
C ASN A 132 5.42 6.23 -4.59
N LEU A 133 5.32 7.23 -5.47
CA LEU A 133 6.03 8.50 -5.28
C LEU A 133 5.45 9.31 -4.12
N PRO A 134 6.28 10.06 -3.37
CA PRO A 134 5.80 10.93 -2.28
C PRO A 134 4.79 12.00 -2.76
N GLU A 135 4.98 12.56 -3.96
CA GLU A 135 4.02 13.50 -4.56
C GLU A 135 2.77 12.86 -5.16
N SER A 136 2.65 11.54 -5.09
CA SER A 136 1.49 10.78 -5.57
C SER A 136 0.34 10.84 -4.57
N TYR A 137 -0.20 12.04 -4.41
CA TYR A 137 -1.31 12.28 -3.51
C TYR A 137 -2.61 11.71 -4.07
N ALA A 138 -3.36 11.05 -3.20
CA ALA A 138 -4.69 10.57 -3.51
C ALA A 138 -5.68 11.73 -3.51
N HIS A 139 -6.60 11.78 -4.47
CA HIS A 139 -7.79 12.62 -4.31
C HIS A 139 -8.70 12.06 -3.22
N THR A 140 -8.73 10.74 -3.09
CA THR A 140 -9.51 10.03 -2.08
C THR A 140 -8.76 8.78 -1.65
N SER A 141 -8.60 8.61 -0.34
CA SER A 141 -8.14 7.36 0.29
C SER A 141 -9.27 6.79 1.12
N ILE A 142 -9.45 5.47 1.08
CA ILE A 142 -10.55 4.78 1.75
C ILE A 142 -10.01 3.58 2.52
N PHE A 143 -10.39 3.48 3.78
CA PHE A 143 -10.13 2.31 4.61
C PHE A 143 -11.34 1.38 4.55
N TRP A 144 -11.11 0.17 4.05
CA TRP A 144 -12.13 -0.85 3.86
C TRP A 144 -12.01 -1.95 4.90
N GLU A 145 -13.15 -2.54 5.23
CA GLU A 145 -13.24 -3.86 5.85
C GLU A 145 -13.96 -4.81 4.89
N ILE A 146 -13.42 -6.01 4.72
CA ILE A 146 -13.94 -7.05 3.84
C ILE A 146 -14.09 -8.34 4.67
N ASP A 147 -15.31 -8.84 4.78
CA ASP A 147 -15.64 -10.09 5.45
C ASP A 147 -15.86 -11.19 4.41
N TYR A 148 -14.92 -12.15 4.37
CA TYR A 148 -14.94 -13.29 3.45
C TYR A 148 -15.97 -14.34 3.84
N ASN A 149 -16.41 -14.39 5.10
CA ASN A 149 -17.43 -15.33 5.53
C ASN A 149 -18.80 -14.92 4.98
N THR A 150 -19.14 -13.63 5.09
CA THR A 150 -20.43 -13.11 4.62
C THR A 150 -20.39 -12.56 3.19
N LYS A 151 -19.22 -12.50 2.56
CA LYS A 151 -18.97 -11.90 1.23
C LYS A 151 -19.47 -10.46 1.15
N ARG A 152 -19.13 -9.68 2.17
CA ARG A 152 -19.53 -8.27 2.30
C ARG A 152 -18.33 -7.38 2.55
N TYR A 153 -18.48 -6.12 2.20
CA TYR A 153 -17.49 -5.10 2.50
C TYR A 153 -18.16 -3.86 3.10
N ALA A 154 -17.41 -3.12 3.89
CA ALA A 154 -17.84 -1.85 4.46
C ALA A 154 -16.73 -0.81 4.35
N MET A 155 -17.15 0.42 4.05
CA MET A 155 -16.29 1.59 4.12
C MET A 155 -16.21 2.08 5.56
N LEU A 156 -15.02 2.06 6.16
CA LEU A 156 -14.81 2.50 7.54
C LEU A 156 -14.45 3.98 7.62
N THR A 157 -13.54 4.42 6.77
CA THR A 157 -13.03 5.80 6.77
C THR A 157 -12.75 6.26 5.35
N VAL A 158 -13.03 7.52 5.08
CA VAL A 158 -12.69 8.20 3.83
C VAL A 158 -11.89 9.45 4.16
N THR A 159 -10.78 9.62 3.47
CA THR A 159 -9.96 10.83 3.52
C THR A 159 -9.89 11.42 2.12
N THR A 160 -10.40 12.64 1.96
CA THR A 160 -10.32 13.38 0.71
C THR A 160 -9.36 14.55 0.85
N GLN A 161 -8.52 14.77 -0.14
CA GLN A 161 -7.66 15.95 -0.22
C GLN A 161 -8.15 16.86 -1.35
N ASP A 162 -8.38 18.13 -1.04
CA ASP A 162 -8.76 19.11 -2.05
C ASP A 162 -7.53 19.68 -2.81
N LYS A 163 -7.79 20.50 -3.82
CA LYS A 163 -6.75 21.12 -4.65
C LYS A 163 -5.81 22.06 -3.87
N ALA A 164 -6.24 22.56 -2.70
CA ALA A 164 -5.43 23.39 -1.83
C ALA A 164 -4.61 22.56 -0.82
N GLY A 165 -4.70 21.22 -0.92
CA GLY A 165 -4.02 20.29 -0.02
C GLY A 165 -4.75 20.08 1.32
N LYS A 166 -5.94 20.67 1.52
CA LYS A 166 -6.70 20.51 2.75
C LYS A 166 -7.31 19.12 2.80
N ILE A 167 -7.06 18.44 3.92
CA ILE A 167 -7.55 17.09 4.18
C ILE A 167 -8.89 17.18 4.91
N LYS A 168 -9.86 16.40 4.43
CA LYS A 168 -11.12 16.13 5.14
C LYS A 168 -11.23 14.63 5.36
N THR A 169 -11.45 14.24 6.61
CA THR A 169 -11.69 12.85 6.98
C THR A 169 -13.13 12.70 7.44
N GLY A 170 -13.83 11.73 6.87
CA GLY A 170 -15.13 11.26 7.32
C GLY A 170 -15.02 9.80 7.73
N ALA A 171 -15.53 9.47 8.91
CA ALA A 171 -15.73 8.09 9.34
C ALA A 171 -17.24 7.83 9.44
N ARG A 172 -17.65 6.56 9.31
CA ARG A 172 -19.00 6.17 9.68
C ARG A 172 -19.00 5.65 11.11
N ASP A 173 -19.92 6.13 11.93
CA ASP A 173 -20.10 5.63 13.29
C ASP A 173 -20.52 4.15 13.30
N ILE A 174 -21.29 3.75 12.29
CA ILE A 174 -21.71 2.36 12.07
C ILE A 174 -21.37 1.96 10.63
N PRO A 175 -20.49 0.96 10.43
CA PRO A 175 -20.18 0.44 9.10
C PRO A 175 -21.44 -0.10 8.41
N LYS A 176 -21.69 0.36 7.19
CA LYS A 176 -22.75 -0.20 6.34
C LYS A 176 -22.12 -1.25 5.44
N TYR A 177 -22.47 -2.50 5.66
CA TYR A 177 -22.00 -3.59 4.82
C TYR A 177 -22.84 -3.70 3.56
N GLU A 178 -22.14 -3.82 2.43
CA GLU A 178 -22.70 -4.04 1.10
C GLU A 178 -22.19 -5.37 0.56
N TYR A 179 -22.96 -5.98 -0.35
CA TYR A 179 -22.58 -7.26 -0.94
C TYR A 179 -21.50 -7.06 -2.00
N LEU A 180 -20.55 -8.00 -2.06
CA LEU A 180 -19.57 -8.05 -3.14
C LEU A 180 -20.25 -8.47 -4.44
N GLU A 181 -20.39 -7.51 -5.37
CA GLU A 181 -20.85 -7.77 -6.73
C GLU A 181 -19.70 -8.30 -7.60
N PRO A 182 -19.89 -9.41 -8.33
CA PRO A 182 -18.87 -9.97 -9.22
C PRO A 182 -18.39 -8.96 -10.27
N ASP A 183 -17.12 -9.08 -10.66
CA ASP A 183 -16.49 -8.31 -11.73
C ASP A 183 -16.50 -6.78 -11.50
N THR A 184 -16.70 -6.37 -10.25
CA THR A 184 -16.49 -5.00 -9.79
C THR A 184 -15.06 -4.80 -9.30
N VAL A 185 -14.63 -3.54 -9.19
CA VAL A 185 -13.32 -3.21 -8.60
C VAL A 185 -13.17 -3.75 -7.18
N MET A 186 -14.27 -3.81 -6.41
CA MET A 186 -14.24 -4.39 -5.06
C MET A 186 -14.09 -5.92 -5.08
N ASP A 187 -14.68 -6.60 -6.07
CA ASP A 187 -14.44 -8.03 -6.28
C ASP A 187 -12.99 -8.29 -6.71
N HIS A 188 -12.42 -7.47 -7.60
CA HIS A 188 -10.99 -7.55 -7.94
C HIS A 188 -10.11 -7.37 -6.71
N LEU A 189 -10.32 -6.30 -5.93
CA LEU A 189 -9.58 -6.08 -4.68
C LEU A 189 -9.68 -7.28 -3.74
N THR A 190 -10.87 -7.85 -3.58
CA THR A 190 -11.10 -9.03 -2.74
C THR A 190 -10.29 -10.22 -3.26
N LYS A 191 -10.34 -10.54 -4.55
CA LYS A 191 -9.54 -11.61 -5.16
C LYS A 191 -8.04 -11.41 -4.93
N LEU A 192 -7.55 -10.18 -5.06
CA LEU A 192 -6.14 -9.84 -4.90
C LEU A 192 -5.66 -10.00 -3.45
N ILE A 193 -6.46 -9.57 -2.48
CA ILE A 193 -6.08 -9.64 -1.07
C ILE A 193 -6.48 -10.97 -0.39
N GLN A 194 -7.15 -11.88 -1.10
CA GLN A 194 -7.53 -13.18 -0.56
C GLN A 194 -6.31 -13.99 -0.09
N LYS A 195 -5.17 -13.84 -0.76
CA LYS A 195 -3.91 -14.51 -0.41
C LYS A 195 -3.40 -14.21 1.01
N TYR A 196 -3.87 -13.12 1.63
CA TYR A 196 -3.53 -12.77 3.00
C TYR A 196 -4.39 -13.53 4.02
N VAL A 197 -5.55 -14.04 3.62
CA VAL A 197 -6.47 -14.82 4.46
C VAL A 197 -6.05 -16.29 4.43
N LYS A 198 -5.42 -16.75 5.51
CA LYS A 198 -5.09 -18.16 5.71
C LYS A 198 -6.30 -18.98 6.21
#